data_AF-A0AB37STY0-F1
#
_entry.id   AF-A0AB37STY0-F1
#
_cell.length_a   1.000
_cell.length_b   1.000
_cell.length_c   1.000
_cell.angle_alpha   90.00
_cell.angle_beta   90.00
_cell.angle_gamma   90.00
#
_symmetry.space_group_name_H-M   'P 1'
#
loop_
_entity.id
_entity.type
_entity.pdbx_description
1 polymer ?
#
loop_
_entity_poly.entity_id
_entity_poly.type
_entity_poly.pdbx_seq_one_letter_code
_entity_poly.pdbx_strand_id
1 'polypeptide(L)' 'MTAQRTIMDEIGEIGVWLTGEFGGRVSSTMISRVLNASKRDLEGRIDPEELGEMFYTLCRFRLQRIVAADQRITVKLP' A
#
# COMPACT_ATOMS: atom_id res chain seq x y z
N MET A 1 -0.05 26.47 -4.37
CA MET A 1 0.60 25.36 -3.63
C MET A 1 0.78 24.22 -4.62
N THR A 2 2.00 23.75 -4.81
CA THR A 2 2.42 22.84 -5.88
C THR A 2 1.80 21.45 -5.70
N ALA A 3 1.20 20.88 -6.75
CA ALA A 3 0.49 19.60 -6.77
C ALA A 3 1.25 18.42 -6.11
N GLN A 4 2.59 18.48 -6.13
CA GLN A 4 3.46 17.50 -5.51
C GLN A 4 3.37 17.43 -3.97
N ARG A 5 3.00 18.54 -3.30
CA ARG A 5 2.80 18.57 -1.84
C ARG A 5 1.51 17.83 -1.46
N THR A 6 0.45 18.06 -2.22
CA THR A 6 -0.87 17.41 -2.06
C THR A 6 -0.77 15.89 -2.20
N ILE A 7 0.01 15.40 -3.16
CA ILE A 7 0.22 13.95 -3.39
C ILE A 7 0.96 13.29 -2.23
N MET A 8 1.97 13.95 -1.67
CA MET A 8 2.69 13.40 -0.52
C MET A 8 1.79 13.34 0.73
N ASP A 9 0.94 14.34 0.91
CA ASP A 9 -0.04 14.36 2.01
C ASP A 9 -1.09 13.23 1.82
N GLU A 10 -1.62 13.07 0.60
CA GLU A 10 -2.56 12.00 0.25
C GLU A 10 -1.96 10.59 0.42
N ILE A 11 -0.71 10.37 -0.03
CA ILE A 11 0.02 9.12 0.19
C ILE A 11 0.21 8.86 1.69
N GLY A 12 0.46 9.91 2.48
CA GLY A 12 0.54 9.84 3.93
C GLY A 12 -0.76 9.37 4.57
N GLU A 13 -1.89 9.95 4.18
CA GLU A 13 -3.24 9.56 4.64
C GLU A 13 -3.59 8.12 4.26
N ILE A 14 -3.29 7.73 3.01
CA ILE A 14 -3.43 6.35 2.54
C ILE A 14 -2.60 5.39 3.40
N GLY A 15 -1.39 5.78 3.78
CA GLY A 15 -0.54 4.99 4.67
C GLY A 15 -1.17 4.76 6.04
N VAL A 16 -1.81 5.79 6.61
CA VAL A 16 -2.55 5.69 7.89
C VAL A 16 -3.74 4.73 7.75
N TRP A 17 -4.53 4.87 6.69
CA TRP A 17 -5.69 4.01 6.42
C TRP A 17 -5.30 2.54 6.27
N LEU A 18 -4.27 2.25 5.46
CA LEU A 18 -3.80 0.88 5.25
C LEU A 18 -3.19 0.28 6.52
N THR A 19 -2.55 1.10 7.36
CA THR A 19 -2.07 0.66 8.68
C THR A 19 -3.24 0.27 9.59
N GLY A 20 -4.36 1.00 9.54
CA GLY A 20 -5.60 0.61 10.22
C GLY A 20 -6.22 -0.67 9.65
N GLU A 21 -6.34 -0.78 8.32
CA GLU A 21 -7.00 -1.92 7.66
C GLU A 21 -6.21 -3.24 7.84
N PHE A 22 -4.88 -3.20 7.75
CA PHE A 22 -4.02 -4.38 7.80
C PHE A 22 -3.27 -4.55 9.12
N GLY A 23 -3.43 -3.61 10.05
CA GLY A 23 -2.89 -3.69 11.40
C GLY A 23 -3.28 -5.00 12.07
N GLY A 24 -2.31 -5.60 12.77
CA GLY A 24 -2.47 -6.90 13.43
C GLY A 24 -2.39 -8.13 12.51
N ARG A 25 -2.47 -7.94 11.18
CA ARG A 25 -2.29 -9.01 10.17
C ARG A 25 -0.98 -8.87 9.40
N VAL A 26 -0.50 -7.64 9.22
CA VAL A 26 0.75 -7.34 8.54
C VAL A 26 1.56 -6.39 9.43
N SER A 27 2.87 -6.62 9.54
CA SER A 27 3.73 -5.74 10.34
C SER A 27 3.84 -4.35 9.70
N SER A 28 3.98 -3.31 10.52
CA SER A 28 4.14 -1.92 10.05
C SER A 28 5.33 -1.77 9.10
N THR A 29 6.44 -2.48 9.36
CA THR A 29 7.62 -2.51 8.47
C THR A 29 7.27 -3.07 7.09
N MET A 30 6.45 -4.11 7.01
CA MET A 30 6.02 -4.67 5.74
C MET A 30 5.07 -3.72 5.00
N ILE A 31 4.15 -3.05 5.71
CA ILE A 31 3.28 -2.03 5.13
C ILE A 31 4.13 -0.90 4.52
N SER A 32 5.11 -0.36 5.25
CA SER A 32 6.02 0.67 4.72
C SER A 32 6.80 0.21 3.48
N ARG A 33 7.22 -1.06 3.43
CA ARG A 33 7.88 -1.63 2.25
C ARG A 33 6.95 -1.67 1.03
N VAL A 34 5.70 -2.07 1.22
CA VAL A 34 4.70 -2.09 0.15
C VAL A 34 4.41 -0.68 -0.35
N LEU A 35 4.22 0.29 0.54
CA LEU A 35 4.02 1.69 0.17
C LEU A 35 5.18 2.21 -0.68
N ASN A 36 6.43 2.01 -0.24
CA ASN A 36 7.61 2.48 -0.98
C ASN A 36 7.76 1.79 -2.34
N ALA A 37 7.51 0.49 -2.43
CA ALA A 37 7.57 -0.25 -3.70
C ALA A 37 6.50 0.26 -4.68
N SER A 38 5.25 0.39 -4.22
CA SER A 38 4.14 0.90 -5.04
C SER A 38 4.37 2.32 -5.51
N LYS A 39 4.97 3.17 -4.66
CA LYS A 39 5.29 4.56 -5.03
C LYS A 39 6.27 4.57 -6.20
N ARG A 40 7.37 3.83 -6.09
CA ARG A 40 8.38 3.71 -7.15
C ARG A 40 7.82 3.15 -8.45
N ASP A 41 6.86 2.23 -8.35
CA ASP A 41 6.24 1.62 -9.53
C ASP A 41 5.32 2.57 -10.30
N LEU A 42 4.82 3.61 -9.64
CA LEU A 42 3.87 4.60 -10.20
C LEU A 42 4.53 5.96 -10.48
N GLU A 43 5.63 6.28 -9.79
CA GLU A 43 6.44 7.48 -10.03
C GLU A 43 6.81 7.60 -11.51
N GLY A 44 6.40 8.71 -12.13
CA GLY A 44 6.69 9.01 -13.53
C GLY A 44 5.90 8.18 -14.56
N ARG A 45 4.94 7.36 -14.13
CA ARG A 45 4.13 6.49 -14.99
C ARG A 45 2.63 6.81 -15.00
N ILE A 46 2.21 7.72 -14.13
CA ILE A 46 0.82 8.08 -13.89
C ILE A 46 0.73 9.61 -13.82
N ASP A 47 -0.40 10.15 -14.27
CA ASP A 47 -0.72 11.55 -14.02
C ASP A 47 -0.72 11.82 -12.50
N PRO A 48 -0.04 12.87 -12.01
CA PRO A 48 -0.06 13.26 -10.61
C PRO A 48 -1.47 13.32 -9.99
N GLU A 49 -2.51 13.67 -10.76
CA GLU A 49 -3.89 13.76 -10.28
C GLU A 49 -4.56 12.37 -10.10
N GLU A 50 -4.15 11.36 -10.85
CA GLU A 50 -4.67 9.99 -10.73
C GLU A 50 -3.83 9.12 -9.78
N LEU A 51 -2.70 9.63 -9.31
CA LEU A 51 -1.70 8.87 -8.56
C LEU A 51 -2.24 8.35 -7.23
N GLY A 52 -3.04 9.13 -6.50
CA GLY A 52 -3.55 8.77 -5.18
C GLY A 52 -4.41 7.50 -5.17
N GLU A 53 -5.46 7.47 -5.99
CA GLU A 53 -6.38 6.33 -6.09
C GLU A 53 -5.66 5.07 -6.61
N MET A 54 -4.81 5.24 -7.63
CA MET A 54 -4.03 4.14 -8.21
C MET A 54 -3.03 3.57 -7.20
N PHE A 55 -2.41 4.46 -6.40
CA PHE A 55 -1.49 4.10 -5.33
C PHE A 55 -2.19 3.32 -4.21
N TYR A 56 -3.35 3.80 -3.74
CA TYR A 56 -4.17 3.09 -2.76
C TYR A 56 -4.53 1.68 -3.26
N THR A 57 -5.06 1.58 -4.47
CA THR A 57 -5.50 0.31 -5.06
C THR A 57 -4.36 -0.70 -5.17
N LEU A 58 -3.20 -0.27 -5.66
CA LEU A 58 -2.03 -1.13 -5.80
C LEU A 58 -1.51 -1.62 -4.44
N CYS A 59 -1.41 -0.73 -3.45
CA CYS A 59 -0.97 -1.08 -2.11
C CYS A 59 -1.91 -2.08 -1.45
N ARG A 60 -3.22 -1.81 -1.52
CA ARG A 60 -4.25 -2.68 -0.95
C ARG A 60 -4.22 -4.08 -1.56
N PHE A 61 -4.14 -4.17 -2.90
CA PHE A 61 -4.04 -5.46 -3.59
C PHE A 61 -2.80 -6.26 -3.16
N ARG A 62 -1.65 -5.61 -3.01
CA ARG A 62 -0.41 -6.25 -2.54
C ARG A 62 -0.53 -6.76 -1.12
N LEU A 63 -1.10 -5.97 -0.21
CA LEU A 63 -1.32 -6.36 1.18
C LEU A 63 -2.33 -7.51 1.30
N GLN A 64 -3.42 -7.49 0.53
CA GLN A 64 -4.37 -8.60 0.45
C GLN A 64 -3.69 -9.90 0.01
N ARG A 65 -2.81 -9.84 -1.00
CA ARG A 65 -2.03 -11.01 -1.44
C ARG A 65 -1.08 -11.54 -0.37
N ILE A 66 -0.45 -10.65 0.41
CA ILE A 66 0.42 -11.05 1.52
C ILE A 66 -0.39 -11.79 2.59
N VAL A 67 -1.54 -11.23 3.01
CA VAL A 67 -2.44 -11.87 3.97
C VAL A 67 -2.93 -13.23 3.46
N ALA A 68 -3.35 -13.31 2.20
CA ALA A 68 -3.81 -14.55 1.60
C ALA A 68 -2.71 -15.60 1.44
N ALA A 69 -1.45 -15.18 1.25
CA ALA A 69 -0.30 -16.09 1.20
C ALA A 69 0.01 -16.66 2.59
N ASP A 70 -0.03 -15.83 3.63
CA ASP A 70 0.22 -16.23 5.02
C ASP A 70 -0.83 -17.25 5.50
N GLN A 71 -2.12 -17.01 5.21
CA GLN A 71 -3.20 -17.96 5.50
C GLN A 71 -3.02 -19.32 4.81
N ARG A 72 -2.50 -19.35 3.59
CA ARG A 72 -2.23 -20.62 2.87
C ARG A 72 -1.08 -21.42 3.48
N ILE A 73 -0.13 -20.77 4.15
CA ILE A 73 0.96 -21.44 4.87
C ILE A 73 0.40 -22.08 6.15
N THR A 74 -0.48 -21.38 6.87
CA THR A 74 -1.10 -21.88 8.12
C THR A 74 -2.03 -23.08 7.91
N VAL A 75 -2.65 -23.23 6.72
CA VAL A 75 -3.59 -24.33 6.42
C VAL A 75 -2.90 -25.62 5.93
N LYS A 76 -1.56 -25.63 5.76
CA LYS A 76 -0.81 -26.86 5.43
C LYS A 76 -0.28 -27.54 6.69
N LEU A 77 -1.10 -28.37 7.32
CA LEU A 77 -0.67 -29.43 8.25
C LEU A 77 -1.47 -30.72 7.96
N PRO A 78 -0.82 -31.85 7.59
CA PRO A 78 -1.39 -33.18 7.80
C PRO A 78 -1.35 -33.57 9.28
#